data_AF-A0A351H6K4-F1
#
_entry.id   AF-A0A351H6K4-F1
#
_cell.length_a   1.000
_cell.length_b   1.000
_cell.length_c   1.000
_cell.angle_alpha   90.00
_cell.angle_beta   90.00
_cell.angle_gamma   90.00
#
_symmetry.space_group_name_H-M   'P 1'
#
loop_
_entity.id
_entity.type
_entity.pdbx_description
1 polymer ?
#
loop_
_entity_poly.entity_id
_entity_poly.type
_entity_poly.pdbx_seq_one_letter_code
_entity_poly.pdbx_strand_id
1 'polypeptide(L)' 'MLNPNIGKLIMNSPNRYRLVIDVAHTARQIAHEMEANGEISTEKPVSIAIDKLAAQLDAKN' A
#
# COMPACT_ATOMS: atom_id res chain seq x y z
N MET A 1 -11.46 6.68 5.75
CA MET A 1 -11.02 5.39 6.36
C MET A 1 -11.33 4.16 5.51
N LEU A 2 -11.88 4.29 4.30
CA LEU A 2 -11.90 3.22 3.31
C LEU A 2 -11.08 3.70 2.11
N ASN A 3 -9.94 3.06 1.82
CA ASN A 3 -9.20 3.35 0.60
C ASN A 3 -9.95 2.65 -0.56
N PRO A 4 -10.33 3.37 -1.64
CA PRO A 4 -11.11 2.80 -2.74
C PRO A 4 -10.39 1.66 -3.48
N ASN A 5 -9.06 1.66 -3.48
CA ASN A 5 -8.24 0.70 -4.22
C ASN A 5 -8.09 -0.66 -3.51
N ILE A 6 -8.50 -0.77 -2.25
CA ILE A 6 -8.37 -2.03 -1.50
C ILE A 6 -9.20 -3.16 -2.11
N GLY A 7 -10.38 -2.83 -2.67
CA GLY A 7 -11.26 -3.82 -3.31
C GLY A 7 -10.58 -4.49 -4.49
N LYS A 8 -9.83 -3.73 -5.28
CA LYS A 8 -9.07 -4.22 -6.43
C LYS A 8 -7.98 -5.19 -6.02
N LEU A 9 -7.22 -4.86 -4.97
CA LEU A 9 -6.19 -5.74 -4.43
C LEU A 9 -6.77 -7.05 -3.88
N ILE A 10 -7.92 -6.98 -3.20
CA ILE A 10 -8.61 -8.16 -2.70
C ILE A 10 -9.08 -9.07 -3.84
N MET A 11 -9.61 -8.51 -4.92
CA MET A 11 -10.11 -9.28 -6.08
C MET A 11 -8.97 -9.97 -6.85
N ASN A 12 -7.78 -9.37 -6.89
CA ASN A 12 -6.65 -9.89 -7.65
C ASN A 12 -5.63 -10.65 -6.79
N SER A 13 -5.83 -10.72 -5.46
CA SER A 13 -4.95 -11.47 -4.57
C SER A 13 -5.50 -12.89 -4.34
N PRO A 14 -4.71 -13.95 -4.63
CA PRO A 14 -5.12 -15.32 -4.36
C PRO A 14 -5.18 -15.63 -2.85
N ASN A 15 -4.55 -14.82 -2.00
CA ASN A 15 -4.54 -15.01 -0.54
C ASN A 15 -4.60 -13.68 0.20
N ARG A 16 -5.68 -13.46 0.95
CA ARG A 16 -5.93 -12.22 1.70
C ARG A 16 -4.91 -11.98 2.82
N TYR A 17 -4.43 -13.03 3.48
CA TYR A 17 -3.40 -12.87 4.52
C TYR A 17 -2.06 -12.45 3.92
N ARG A 18 -1.72 -12.99 2.75
CA ARG A 18 -0.52 -12.57 2.03
C ARG A 18 -0.61 -11.09 1.63
N LEU A 19 -1.77 -10.66 1.12
CA LEU A 19 -2.03 -9.25 0.79
C LEU A 19 -1.81 -8.33 2.02
N VAL A 20 -2.30 -8.72 3.19
CA VAL A 20 -2.09 -7.94 4.43
C VAL A 20 -0.61 -7.81 4.76
N ILE A 21 0.16 -8.90 4.63
CA ILE A 21 1.61 -8.89 4.87
C ILE A 21 2.31 -7.97 3.87
N ASP A 22 1.99 -8.06 2.58
CA ASP A 22 2.61 -7.25 1.54
C ASP A 22 2.30 -5.74 1.75
N VAL A 23 1.04 -5.39 2.05
CA VAL A 23 0.65 -4.00 2.38
C VAL A 23 1.39 -3.49 3.62
N ALA A 24 1.45 -4.29 4.69
CA ALA A 24 2.13 -3.89 5.92
C ALA A 24 3.64 -3.70 5.72
N HIS A 25 4.27 -4.56 4.91
CA HIS A 25 5.68 -4.43 4.57
C HIS A 25 5.95 -3.15 3.78
N THR A 26 5.19 -2.89 2.72
CA THR A 26 5.32 -1.68 1.91
C THR A 26 5.05 -0.41 2.71
N ALA A 27 4.05 -0.42 3.60
CA ALA A 27 3.76 0.73 4.47
C ALA A 27 4.90 1.08 5.41
N ARG A 28 5.62 0.07 5.96
CA ARG A 28 6.80 0.31 6.80
C ARG A 28 7.96 0.90 6.03
N GLN A 29 8.20 0.44 4.79
CA GLN A 29 9.22 1.03 3.92
C GLN A 29 8.93 2.50 3.65
N ILE A 30 7.68 2.82 3.28
CA ILE A 30 7.24 4.21 3.05
C ILE A 30 7.42 5.06 4.31
N ALA A 31 7.00 4.56 5.48
CA ALA A 31 7.17 5.29 6.73
C ALA A 31 8.65 5.59 7.04
N HIS A 32 9.53 4.62 6.79
CA HIS A 32 10.97 4.80 7.00
C HIS A 32 11.59 5.78 6.00
N GLU A 33 11.17 5.73 4.73
CA GLU A 33 11.59 6.69 3.70
C GLU A 33 11.14 8.12 4.05
N MET A 34 9.90 8.29 4.50
CA MET A 34 9.37 9.59 4.93
C MET A 34 10.14 10.13 6.13
N GLU A 35 10.41 9.30 7.14
CA GLU A 35 11.19 9.67 8.31
C GLU A 35 12.63 10.07 7.93
N ALA A 36 13.29 9.28 7.11
CA ALA A 36 14.66 9.54 6.64
C ALA A 36 14.77 10.85 5.83
N ASN A 37 13.73 11.18 5.07
CA ASN A 37 13.66 12.41 4.27
C ASN A 37 13.13 13.62 5.05
N GLY A 38 12.70 13.45 6.31
CA GLY A 38 12.06 14.49 7.10
C GLY A 38 10.70 14.93 6.56
N GLU A 39 10.02 14.07 5.80
CA GLU A 39 8.76 14.36 5.14
C GLU A 39 7.58 14.22 6.11
N ILE A 40 6.96 15.35 6.46
CA ILE A 40 5.75 15.40 7.28
C ILE A 40 4.54 15.35 6.34
N SER A 41 3.92 14.18 6.20
CA SER A 41 2.70 14.00 5.41
C SER A 41 1.47 13.80 6.28
N THR A 42 0.33 14.32 5.80
CA THR A 42 -0.99 14.03 6.36
C THR A 42 -1.54 12.67 5.94
N GLU A 43 -0.96 12.08 4.88
CA GLU A 43 -1.37 10.77 4.41
C GLU A 43 -0.73 9.65 5.23
N LYS A 44 -1.53 8.62 5.53
CA LYS A 44 -1.04 7.46 6.27
C LYS A 44 -0.21 6.58 5.33
N PRO A 45 0.97 6.08 5.76
CA PRO A 45 1.80 5.18 4.95
C PRO A 45 1.04 3.94 4.43
N VAL A 46 0.06 3.45 5.19
CA VAL A 46 -0.79 2.33 4.78
C VAL A 46 -1.69 2.68 3.58
N SER A 47 -2.18 3.92 3.50
CA SER A 47 -3.00 4.37 2.35
C SER A 47 -2.13 4.46 1.10
N ILE A 48 -0.95 5.08 1.21
CA ILE A 48 0.04 5.18 0.14
C ILE A 48 0.47 3.78 -0.33
N ALA A 49 0.67 2.83 0.59
CA ALA A 49 1.02 1.46 0.25
C ALA A 49 -0.07 0.75 -0.57
N ILE A 50 -1.34 0.92 -0.20
CA ILE A 50 -2.47 0.34 -0.95
C ILE A 50 -2.50 0.92 -2.37
N ASP A 51 -2.35 2.23 -2.51
CA ASP A 51 -2.39 2.89 -3.81
C ASP A 51 -1.20 2.48 -4.69
N LYS A 52 0.00 2.40 -4.10
CA LYS A 52 1.22 1.93 -4.78
C LYS A 52 1.07 0.50 -5.29
N LEU A 53 0.55 -0.41 -4.47
CA LEU A 53 0.35 -1.80 -4.88
C LEU A 53 -0.75 -1.93 -5.94
N ALA A 54 -1.82 -1.13 -5.85
CA ALA A 54 -2.88 -1.14 -6.85
C ALA A 54 -2.37 -0.63 -8.22
N ALA A 55 -1.55 0.43 -8.23
CA ALA A 55 -0.91 0.93 -9.44
C ALA A 55 0.08 -0.08 -10.06
N GLN A 56 0.82 -0.82 -9.23
CA GLN A 56 1.72 -1.88 -9.71
C GLN A 56 0.96 -3.06 -10.34
N LEU A 57 -0.23 -3.38 -9.82
CA LEU A 57 -1.10 -4.38 -10.41
C LEU A 57 -1.60 -3.93 -11.78
N ASP A 58 -1.92 -2.65 -11.95
CA ASP A 58 -2.30 -2.08 -13.25
C ASP A 58 -1.17 -2.11 -14.26
N ALA A 59 0.06 -1.81 -13.84
CA ALA A 59 1.22 -1.84 -14.73
C ALA A 59 1.59 -3.26 -15.22
N LYS A 60 1.05 -4.32 -14.59
CA LYS A 60 1.30 -5.72 -14.95
C LYS A 60 0.24 -6.32 -15.87
N ASN A 61 -0.91 -5.67 -16.02
CA ASN A 61 -2.01 -6.10 -16.90
C ASN A 61 -1.94 -5.38 -18.24
#